data_AF-A0A940P753-F1
#
_entry.id   AF-A0A940P753-F1
#
_cell.length_a   1.000
_cell.length_b   1.000
_cell.length_c   1.000
_cell.angle_alpha   90.00
_cell.angle_beta   90.00
_cell.angle_gamma   90.00
#
_symmetry.space_group_name_H-M   'P 1'
#
loop_
_entity.id
_entity.type
_entity.pdbx_description
1 polymer ?
#
loop_
_entity_poly.entity_id
_entity_poly.type
_entity_poly.pdbx_seq_one_letter_code
_entity_poly.pdbx_strand_id
1 'polypeptide(L)' 'MGAEGACNILYRKATPEERAERTKEYREKFANPLPAARLGYIDEIISPSDTRIRIIQALEMSRNKNQSNPPKKHGNIPL' A
#
# COMPACT_ATOMS: atom_id res chain seq x y z
N MET A 1 4.29 8.47 -1.43
CA MET A 1 4.96 9.72 -1.01
C MET A 1 5.44 9.54 0.44
N GLY A 2 6.58 10.12 0.82
CA GLY A 2 7.06 10.09 2.21
C GLY A 2 6.37 11.12 3.11
N ALA A 3 6.47 10.96 4.43
CA ALA A 3 5.83 11.84 5.42
C ALA A 3 6.26 13.30 5.26
N GLU A 4 7.56 13.57 5.08
CA GLU A 4 8.08 14.93 4.87
C GLU A 4 7.49 15.61 3.63
N GLY A 5 7.45 14.88 2.51
CA GLY A 5 6.86 15.38 1.26
C GLY A 5 5.36 15.69 1.42
N ALA A 6 4.62 14.82 2.10
CA ALA A 6 3.21 15.03 2.38
C ALA A 6 2.98 16.24 3.29
N CYS A 7 3.76 16.37 4.37
CA CYS A 7 3.66 17.48 5.30
C CYS A 7 4.07 18.83 4.68
N ASN A 8 5.03 18.85 3.75
CA ASN A 8 5.37 20.06 3.00
C ASN A 8 4.21 20.58 2.15
N ILE A 9 3.37 19.68 1.63
CA ILE A 9 2.17 20.05 0.85
C ILE A 9 1.03 20.43 1.79
N LEU A 10 0.73 19.59 2.78
CA LEU A 10 -0.41 19.76 3.70
C LEU A 10 -0.23 20.95 4.66
N TYR A 11 0.99 21.18 5.13
CA TYR A 11 1.36 22.20 6.11
C TYR A 11 2.34 23.22 5.53
N ARG A 12 2.11 23.63 4.28
CA ARG A 12 2.98 24.55 3.54
C ARG A 12 3.23 25.89 4.25
N LYS A 13 2.25 26.37 5.02
CA LYS A 13 2.31 27.65 5.76
C LYS A 13 2.82 27.52 7.20
N ALA A 14 3.02 26.31 7.70
CA ALA A 14 3.48 26.08 9.07
C ALA A 14 4.96 26.43 9.23
N THR A 15 5.36 26.79 10.44
CA THR A 15 6.79 27.03 10.76
C THR A 15 7.60 25.74 10.64
N PRO A 16 8.94 25.82 10.54
CA PRO A 16 9.79 24.63 10.51
C PRO A 16 9.58 23.69 11.71
N GLU A 17 9.39 24.25 12.91
CA GLU A 17 9.20 23.50 14.15
C GLU A 17 7.85 22.78 14.16
N GLU A 18 6.78 23.49 13.82
CA GLU A 18 5.44 22.91 13.68
C GLU A 18 5.43 21.79 12.63
N ARG A 19 6.13 22.00 11.51
CA ARG A 19 6.20 21.01 10.43
C ARG A 19 6.96 19.76 10.86
N ALA A 20 8.02 19.89 11.66
CA ALA A 20 8.74 18.74 12.19
C ALA A 20 7.84 17.89 13.10
N GLU A 21 7.08 18.52 13.99
CA GLU A 21 6.12 17.84 14.86
C GLU A 21 5.02 17.13 14.04
N ARG A 22 4.42 17.85 13.08
CA ARG A 22 3.40 17.28 12.17
C ARG A 22 3.94 16.14 11.34
N THR A 23 5.21 16.17 10.93
CA THR A 23 5.84 15.09 10.18
C THR A 23 5.96 13.83 11.03
N LYS A 24 6.34 13.97 12.30
CA LYS A 24 6.39 12.85 13.24
C LYS A 24 5.00 12.24 13.44
N GLU A 25 3.99 13.08 13.70
CA GLU A 25 2.59 12.67 13.84
C GLU A 25 2.08 11.95 12.58
N TYR A 26 2.38 12.50 11.40
CA TYR A 26 1.98 11.93 10.12
C TYR A 26 2.63 10.56 9.90
N ARG A 27 3.92 10.43 10.22
CA ARG A 27 4.64 9.16 10.10
C ARG A 27 4.03 8.10 11.00
N GLU A 28 3.76 8.42 12.26
CA GLU A 28 3.14 7.48 13.20
C GLU A 28 1.75 7.03 12.73
N LYS A 29 0.94 7.96 12.20
CA LYS A 29 -0.43 7.65 11.76
C LYS A 29 -0.51 6.91 10.43
N PHE A 30 0.33 7.26 9.46
CA PHE A 30 0.17 6.84 8.07
C PHE A 30 1.32 5.98 7.52
N ALA A 31 2.52 6.03 8.09
CA ALA A 31 3.65 5.22 7.62
C ALA A 31 3.64 3.81 8.23
N ASN A 32 2.48 3.19 8.26
CA ASN A 32 2.24 1.83 8.75
C ASN A 32 1.12 1.19 7.90
N PRO A 33 0.95 -0.14 7.92
CA PRO A 33 -0.01 -0.82 7.05
C PRO A 33 -1.47 -0.68 7.49
N LEU A 34 -1.75 -0.16 8.70
CA LEU A 34 -3.10 -0.18 9.30
C LEU A 34 -4.14 0.67 8.54
N PRO A 35 -3.82 1.87 8.00
CA PRO A 35 -4.75 2.59 7.15
C PRO A 35 -5.19 1.80 5.92
N ALA A 36 -4.27 1.09 5.25
CA ALA A 36 -4.59 0.30 4.07
C ALA A 36 -5.39 -0.96 4.41
N ALA A 37 -5.07 -1.62 5.53
CA ALA A 37 -5.83 -2.75 6.04
C ALA A 37 -7.29 -2.37 6.39
N ARG A 38 -7.51 -1.21 7.00
CA ARG A 38 -8.86 -0.69 7.31
C ARG A 38 -9.73 -0.45 6.07
N LEU A 39 -9.11 -0.21 4.92
CA LEU A 39 -9.81 -0.02 3.64
C LEU A 39 -9.98 -1.33 2.85
N GLY A 40 -9.43 -2.45 3.34
CA GLY A 40 -9.46 -3.73 2.63
C GLY A 40 -8.52 -3.79 1.42
N TYR A 41 -7.56 -2.87 1.31
CA TYR A 41 -6.53 -2.94 0.26
C TYR A 41 -5.47 -3.99 0.55
N ILE A 42 -5.33 -4.37 1.82
CA ILE A 42 -4.43 -5.43 2.30
C ILE A 42 -5.32 -6.46 3.00
N ASP A 43 -5.22 -7.72 2.58
CA ASP A 43 -5.99 -8.82 3.17
C ASP A 43 -5.52 -9.16 4.59
N GLU A 44 -4.21 -9.17 4.83
CA GLU A 44 -3.64 -9.57 6.13
C GLU A 44 -2.26 -8.93 6.39
N ILE A 45 -1.97 -8.63 7.67
CA ILE A 45 -0.64 -8.25 8.16
C ILE A 45 -0.04 -9.47 8.87
N ILE A 46 1.06 -10.01 8.35
CA ILE A 46 1.65 -11.28 8.80
C ILE A 46 3.03 -11.08 9.46
N SER A 47 3.46 -12.07 10.25
CA SER A 47 4.86 -12.15 10.68
C SER A 47 5.77 -12.44 9.48
N PRO A 48 6.98 -11.85 9.40
CA PRO A 48 7.93 -12.14 8.32
C PRO A 48 8.25 -13.63 8.17
N SER A 49 8.30 -14.39 9.27
CA SER A 49 8.52 -15.84 9.28
C SER A 49 7.45 -16.63 8.53
N ASP A 50 6.22 -16.14 8.51
CA ASP A 50 5.05 -16.88 8.03
C ASP A 50 4.90 -16.75 6.50
N THR A 51 5.65 -15.83 5.89
CA THR A 51 5.59 -15.49 4.47
C THR A 51 5.57 -16.73 3.57
N ARG A 52 6.43 -17.72 3.83
CA ARG A 52 6.51 -18.96 3.03
C ARG A 52 5.20 -19.75 3.07
N ILE A 53 4.66 -19.97 4.28
CA ILE A 53 3.44 -20.76 4.47
C ILE A 53 2.24 -20.03 3.86
N ARG A 54 2.16 -18.70 4.03
CA ARG A 54 1.09 -17.87 3.47
C ARG A 54 1.08 -17.88 1.94
N ILE A 55 2.26 -17.82 1.31
CA ILE A 55 2.38 -17.92 -0.14
C ILE A 55 1.92 -19.30 -0.64
N ILE A 56 2.31 -20.39 0.03
CA ILE A 56 1.89 -21.75 -0.36
C ILE A 56 0.36 -21.87 -0.33
N GLN A 57 -0.27 -21.45 0.76
CA GLN A 57 -1.73 -21.48 0.92
C GLN A 57 -2.43 -20.63 -0.14
N ALA A 58 -1.94 -19.42 -0.42
CA ALA A 58 -2.52 -18.53 -1.43
C ALA A 58 -2.46 -19.13 -2.84
N LEU A 59 -1.35 -19.79 -3.19
CA LEU A 59 -1.17 -20.46 -4.48
C LEU A 59 -2.06 -21.70 -4.60
N GLU A 60 -2.17 -22.51 -3.54
CA GLU A 60 -3.06 -23.68 -3.50
C GLU A 60 -4.52 -23.27 -3.69
N MET A 61 -4.96 -22.22 -2.99
CA MET A 61 -6.31 -21.66 -3.12
C MET A 61 -6.56 -21.13 -4.54
N SER A 62 -5.57 -20.48 -5.14
CA SER A 62 -5.70 -19.83 -6.45
C SER A 62 -5.49 -20.78 -7.65
N ARG A 63 -5.19 -22.05 -7.40
CA ARG A 63 -4.77 -23.04 -8.42
C ARG A 63 -5.74 -23.15 -9.61
N ASN A 64 -7.04 -23.02 -9.37
CA ASN A 64 -8.07 -23.19 -10.38
C ASN A 64 -8.72 -21.85 -10.80
N LYS A 65 -8.07 -20.72 -10.53
CA LYS A 65 -8.59 -19.40 -10.90
C LYS A 65 -8.61 -19.26 -12.43
N ASN A 66 -9.79 -19.07 -13.00
CA ASN A 66 -9.99 -18.82 -14.43
C ASN A 66 -10.68 -17.47 -14.62
N GLN A 67 -10.10 -16.58 -15.42
CA GLN A 67 -10.68 -15.30 -15.80
C GLN A 67 -10.47 -15.02 -17.28
N SER A 68 -11.49 -14.50 -17.94
CA SER A 68 -11.46 -14.09 -19.34
C SER A 68 -11.45 -12.58 -19.47
N ASN A 69 -10.56 -12.06 -20.32
CA ASN A 69 -10.57 -10.66 -20.72
C ASN A 69 -11.48 -10.45 -21.96
N PRO A 70 -11.99 -9.23 -22.22
CA PRO A 70 -12.72 -8.92 -23.45
C PRO A 70 -11.91 -9.28 -24.71
N PRO A 71 -12.56 -9.77 -25.79
CA PRO A 71 -11.89 -10.20 -27.00
C PRO A 71 -11.22 -9.03 -27.74
N LYS A 72 -9.96 -9.21 -28.12
CA LYS A 72 -9.15 -8.24 -28.88
C LYS A 72 -8.01 -8.93 -29.63
N LYS A 73 -7.48 -8.32 -30.69
CA LYS A 73 -6.32 -8.85 -31.44
C LYS A 73 -5.05 -8.90 -30.58
N HIS A 74 -4.77 -7.82 -29.86
CA HIS A 74 -3.66 -7.71 -28.91
C HIS A 74 -3.92 -6.52 -27.96
N GLY A 75 -3.08 -6.36 -26.93
CA GLY A 75 -3.06 -5.14 -26.11
C GLY A 75 -2.41 -3.95 -26.86
N ASN A 76 -2.56 -2.75 -26.30
CA ASN A 76 -1.86 -1.54 -26.76
C ASN A 76 -1.11 -0.92 -25.57
N ILE A 77 -0.02 -1.56 -25.15
CA ILE A 77 0.85 -1.04 -24.09
C ILE A 77 1.59 0.20 -24.62
N PRO A 78 1.78 1.27 -23.82
CA PRO A 78 2.59 2.40 -24.22
C PRO A 78 3.98 1.95 -24.69
N LEU A 79 4.44 2.46 -25.84
CA LEU A 79 5.77 2.23 -26.41
C LEU A 79 6.78 3.28 -25.94
#